data_AF-A0A2E7MWW6-F1
#
_entry.id   AF-A0A2E7MWW6-F1
#
_cell.length_a   1.000
_cell.length_b   1.000
_cell.length_c   1.000
_cell.angle_alpha   90.00
_cell.angle_beta   90.00
_cell.angle_gamma   90.00
#
_symmetry.space_group_name_H-M   'P 1'
#
loop_
_entity.id
_entity.type
_entity.pdbx_description
1 polymer ?
#
loop_
_entity_poly.entity_id
_entity_poly.type
_entity_poly.pdbx_seq_one_letter_code
_entity_poly.pdbx_strand_id
1 'polypeptide(L)'
;MISNNLLSDLEDIVNKGLEDSPIPHAKGNSIRIKQYIIRSSKAGYLIYDSTTNKQIHRTQFKSVAVAIAKNLADRKKHRVDAILNIENNLAKHYNDAVFYKHAIRKTDCESKKLTRETRLQISLEEAQRIRNKLDEYIFA
;
A
#
# COMPACT_ATOMS: atom_id res chain seq x y z
N MET A 1 -13.97 37.48 -10.35
CA MET A 1 -13.21 36.23 -10.30
C MET A 1 -12.94 35.92 -8.84
N ILE A 2 -13.50 34.83 -8.30
CA ILE A 2 -13.09 34.34 -6.98
C ILE A 2 -11.64 33.90 -7.16
N SER A 3 -10.71 34.51 -6.41
CA SER A 3 -9.29 34.16 -6.51
C SER A 3 -9.10 32.70 -6.08
N ASN A 4 -8.29 31.93 -6.82
CA ASN A 4 -8.01 30.52 -6.50
C ASN A 4 -7.52 30.31 -5.06
N ASN A 5 -6.93 31.33 -4.45
CA ASN A 5 -6.49 31.32 -3.06
C ASN A 5 -7.66 31.21 -2.07
N LEU A 6 -8.78 31.93 -2.31
CA LEU A 6 -9.97 31.86 -1.46
C LEU A 6 -10.63 30.48 -1.45
N LEU A 7 -10.60 29.79 -2.60
CA LEU A 7 -11.08 28.41 -2.73
C LEU A 7 -10.17 27.42 -1.99
N SER A 8 -8.85 27.58 -2.09
CA SER A 8 -7.87 26.77 -1.35
C SER A 8 -8.01 26.97 0.16
N ASP A 9 -8.14 28.22 0.61
CA ASP A 9 -8.28 28.55 2.02
C ASP A 9 -9.57 27.95 2.60
N LEU A 10 -10.66 27.97 1.82
CA LEU A 10 -11.92 27.33 2.21
C LEU A 10 -11.79 25.80 2.29
N GLU A 11 -11.12 25.18 1.32
CA GLU A 11 -10.82 23.74 1.35
C GLU A 11 -10.01 23.36 2.59
N ASP A 12 -8.98 24.13 2.93
CA ASP A 12 -8.15 23.85 4.10
C ASP A 12 -8.94 24.05 5.42
N ILE A 13 -9.87 25.02 5.49
CA ILE A 13 -10.77 25.20 6.64
C ILE A 13 -11.72 24.01 6.80
N VAL A 14 -12.37 23.58 5.71
CA VAL A 14 -13.31 22.44 5.73
C VAL A 14 -12.60 21.15 6.13
N ASN A 15 -11.37 20.95 5.65
CA ASN A 15 -10.61 19.73 5.86
C ASN A 15 -9.82 19.70 7.18
N LYS A 16 -9.78 20.79 7.94
CA LYS A 16 -8.97 20.90 9.17
C LYS A 16 -9.26 19.80 10.20
N GLY A 17 -10.51 19.35 10.30
CA GLY A 17 -10.90 18.25 11.20
C GLY A 17 -10.40 16.85 10.78
N LEU A 18 -10.02 16.67 9.51
CA LEU A 18 -9.46 15.40 9.02
C LEU A 18 -7.99 15.22 9.42
N GLU A 19 -7.28 16.31 9.75
CA GLU A 19 -5.86 16.26 10.13
C GLU A 19 -5.64 15.62 11.51
N ASP A 20 -6.62 15.74 12.40
CA ASP A 20 -6.58 15.17 13.75
C ASP A 20 -6.90 13.67 13.78
N SER A 21 -7.58 13.17 12.76
CA SER A 21 -7.98 11.77 12.64
C SER A 21 -6.99 10.99 11.78
N PRO A 22 -6.63 9.74 12.14
CA PRO A 22 -5.77 8.89 11.33
C PRO A 22 -6.52 8.30 10.12
N ILE A 23 -7.43 9.06 9.51
CA ILE A 23 -8.20 8.64 8.34
C ILE A 23 -7.40 8.94 7.08
N PRO A 24 -7.16 7.94 6.21
CA PRO A 24 -6.51 8.18 4.93
C PRO A 24 -7.38 9.05 4.03
N HIS A 25 -6.80 10.15 3.53
CA HIS A 25 -7.43 10.98 2.52
C HIS A 25 -6.47 11.26 1.36
N ALA A 26 -7.01 11.38 0.16
CA ALA A 26 -6.23 11.72 -1.03
C ALA A 26 -6.06 13.24 -1.10
N LYS A 27 -4.82 13.72 -1.26
CA LYS A 27 -4.51 15.13 -1.59
C LYS A 27 -3.59 15.12 -2.81
N GLY A 28 -4.16 15.41 -3.98
CA GLY A 28 -3.49 15.26 -5.27
C GLY A 28 -3.04 13.81 -5.52
N ASN A 29 -1.78 13.63 -5.91
CA ASN A 29 -1.16 12.30 -6.14
C ASN A 29 -0.61 11.64 -4.87
N SER A 30 -1.00 12.12 -3.69
CA SER A 30 -0.53 11.59 -2.41
C SER A 30 -1.69 11.15 -1.53
N ILE A 31 -1.43 10.17 -0.67
CA ILE A 31 -2.34 9.78 0.40
C ILE A 31 -1.75 10.30 1.70
N ARG A 32 -2.54 11.02 2.49
CA ARG A 32 -2.13 11.58 3.77
C ARG A 32 -2.84 10.87 4.91
N ILE A 33 -2.09 10.60 5.98
CA ILE A 33 -2.58 10.05 7.24
C ILE A 33 -1.85 10.81 8.36
N LYS A 34 -2.53 11.79 8.97
CA LYS A 34 -1.90 12.79 9.86
C LYS A 34 -0.63 13.38 9.21
N GLN A 35 0.51 13.33 9.91
CA GLN A 35 1.81 13.81 9.42
C GLN A 35 2.48 12.90 8.38
N TYR A 36 1.92 11.73 8.09
CA TYR A 36 2.53 10.80 7.14
C TYR A 36 1.97 11.00 5.74
N ILE A 37 2.86 11.06 4.76
CA ILE A 37 2.54 11.28 3.34
C ILE A 37 3.04 10.08 2.54
N ILE A 38 2.13 9.42 1.83
CA ILE A 38 2.43 8.32 0.91
C ILE A 38 2.42 8.88 -0.51
N ARG A 39 3.51 8.66 -1.25
CA ARG A 39 3.66 9.05 -2.66
C ARG A 39 3.93 7.83 -3.52
N SER A 40 3.27 7.76 -4.68
CA SER A 40 3.57 6.75 -5.69
C SER A 40 4.85 7.11 -6.45
N SER A 41 5.68 6.11 -6.72
CA SER A 41 6.87 6.21 -7.58
C SER A 41 6.88 5.04 -8.57
N LYS A 42 7.76 5.08 -9.58
CA LYS A 42 7.96 3.94 -10.50
C LYS A 42 8.38 2.65 -9.79
N ALA A 43 8.97 2.78 -8.61
CA ALA A 43 9.61 1.68 -7.90
C ALA A 43 8.82 1.26 -6.64
N GLY A 44 7.54 1.68 -6.53
CA GLY A 44 6.67 1.41 -5.39
C GLY A 44 6.18 2.68 -4.70
N TYR A 45 5.86 2.58 -3.42
CA TYR A 45 5.29 3.64 -2.60
C TYR A 45 6.30 4.11 -1.55
N LEU A 46 6.43 5.42 -1.44
CA LEU A 46 7.35 6.10 -0.52
C LEU A 46 6.54 6.72 0.61
N ILE A 47 6.99 6.53 1.85
CA ILE A 47 6.33 7.04 3.05
C ILE A 47 7.24 8.09 3.68
N TYR A 48 6.74 9.32 3.77
CA TYR A 48 7.42 10.46 4.36
C TYR A 48 6.74 10.89 5.65
N ASP A 49 7.53 11.37 6.60
CA ASP A 49 7.05 12.12 7.75
C ASP A 49 7.23 13.62 7.46
N SER A 50 6.14 14.36 7.41
CA SER A 50 6.15 15.79 7.10
C SER A 50 6.74 16.63 8.24
N THR A 51 6.78 16.13 9.48
CA THR A 51 7.37 16.86 10.61
C THR A 51 8.89 16.87 10.54
N THR A 52 9.49 15.74 10.18
CA THR A 52 10.95 15.60 10.05
C THR A 52 11.44 15.80 8.62
N ASN A 53 10.52 15.86 7.65
CA ASN A 53 10.79 15.89 6.21
C ASN A 53 11.70 14.73 5.74
N LYS A 54 11.58 13.56 6.38
CA LYS A 54 12.39 12.37 6.10
C LYS A 54 11.54 11.26 5.50
N GLN A 55 12.14 10.51 4.58
CA GLN A 55 11.58 9.25 4.13
C GLN A 55 11.75 8.22 5.25
N ILE A 56 10.64 7.63 5.70
CA ILE A 56 10.63 6.64 6.78
C ILE A 56 10.77 5.23 6.20
N HIS A 57 9.97 4.91 5.17
CA HIS A 57 9.96 3.59 4.54
C HIS A 57 9.65 3.68 3.05
N ARG A 58 9.95 2.59 2.35
CA ARG A 58 9.54 2.32 0.97
C ARG A 58 9.03 0.89 0.89
N THR A 59 7.94 0.70 0.15
CA THR A 59 7.25 -0.59 -0.02
C THR A 59 6.79 -0.75 -1.46
N GLN A 60 6.65 -1.99 -1.93
CA GLN A 60 6.13 -2.26 -3.27
C GLN A 60 4.61 -2.05 -3.36
N PHE A 61 3.87 -2.28 -2.26
CA PHE A 61 2.42 -2.37 -2.29
C PHE A 61 1.75 -1.18 -1.60
N LYS A 62 0.70 -0.65 -2.25
CA LYS A 62 -0.06 0.49 -1.74
C LYS A 62 -0.68 0.21 -0.37
N SER A 63 -1.26 -0.96 -0.20
CA SER A 63 -1.91 -1.39 1.05
C SER A 63 -0.92 -1.46 2.21
N VAL A 64 0.30 -1.96 1.96
CA VAL A 64 1.37 -1.99 2.96
C VAL A 64 1.79 -0.58 3.33
N ALA A 65 1.89 0.33 2.36
CA ALA A 65 2.22 1.73 2.64
C ALA A 65 1.21 2.40 3.56
N VAL A 66 -0.08 2.16 3.30
CA VAL A 66 -1.19 2.64 4.13
C VAL A 66 -1.12 2.04 5.53
N ALA A 67 -0.90 0.73 5.66
CA ALA A 67 -0.79 0.06 6.96
C ALA A 67 0.36 0.63 7.81
N ILE A 68 1.54 0.82 7.23
CA ILE A 68 2.69 1.41 7.92
C ILE A 68 2.37 2.83 8.38
N ALA A 69 1.92 3.69 7.47
CA ALA A 69 1.61 5.08 7.79
C ALA A 69 0.50 5.20 8.85
N LYS A 70 -0.54 4.37 8.79
CA LYS A 70 -1.62 4.30 9.79
C LYS A 70 -1.10 3.94 11.18
N ASN A 71 -0.33 2.86 11.29
CA ASN A 71 0.20 2.41 12.59
C ASN A 71 1.19 3.41 13.18
N LEU A 72 1.98 4.08 12.34
CA LEU A 72 2.85 5.17 12.78
C LEU A 72 2.04 6.39 13.27
N ALA A 73 0.95 6.77 12.57
CA ALA A 73 0.02 7.83 12.97
C ALA A 73 -0.72 7.53 14.29
N ASP A 74 -0.93 6.25 14.58
CA ASP A 74 -1.54 5.75 15.82
C ASP A 74 -0.52 5.50 16.94
N ARG A 75 0.76 5.86 16.74
CA ARG A 75 1.87 5.62 17.69
C ARG A 75 2.13 4.14 17.99
N LYS A 76 1.68 3.22 17.12
CA LYS A 76 1.90 1.76 17.20
C LYS A 76 3.16 1.32 16.43
N LYS A 77 4.29 2.03 16.60
CA LYS A 77 5.53 1.80 15.82
C LYS A 77 6.06 0.36 15.89
N HIS A 78 5.87 -0.32 17.02
CA HIS A 78 6.28 -1.72 17.23
C HIS A 78 5.63 -2.71 16.25
N ARG A 79 4.54 -2.33 15.57
CA ARG A 79 3.86 -3.19 14.58
C ARG A 79 4.46 -3.13 13.18
N VAL A 80 5.33 -2.15 12.90
CA VAL A 80 5.87 -1.93 11.55
C VAL A 80 6.68 -3.14 11.08
N ASP A 81 7.48 -3.76 11.94
CA ASP A 81 8.28 -4.94 11.58
C ASP A 81 7.38 -6.14 11.20
N ALA A 82 6.25 -6.31 11.90
CA ALA A 82 5.27 -7.34 11.56
C ALA A 82 4.63 -7.08 10.18
N ILE A 83 4.32 -5.81 9.87
CA ILE A 83 3.79 -5.41 8.56
C ILE A 83 4.81 -5.67 7.45
N LEU A 84 6.09 -5.37 7.67
CA LEU A 84 7.17 -5.66 6.71
C LEU A 84 7.36 -7.16 6.49
N ASN A 85 7.22 -7.98 7.53
CA ASN A 85 7.23 -9.44 7.40
C ASN A 85 6.04 -9.96 6.56
N ILE A 86 4.86 -9.35 6.71
CA ILE A 86 3.69 -9.64 5.87
C ILE A 86 3.99 -9.26 4.41
N GLU A 87 4.59 -8.09 4.17
CA GLU A 87 4.99 -7.66 2.82
C GLU A 87 5.96 -8.65 2.16
N ASN A 88 6.99 -9.10 2.88
CA ASN A 88 7.97 -10.05 2.35
C ASN A 88 7.29 -11.36 1.90
N ASN A 89 6.36 -11.87 2.71
CA ASN A 89 5.60 -13.07 2.34
C ASN A 89 4.67 -12.83 1.15
N LEU A 90 4.00 -11.67 1.11
CA LEU A 90 3.14 -11.30 -0.01
C LEU A 90 3.93 -11.16 -1.32
N ALA A 91 5.13 -10.56 -1.25
CA ALA A 91 6.00 -10.36 -2.40
C ALA A 91 6.42 -11.67 -3.06
N LYS A 92 6.70 -12.71 -2.28
CA LYS A 92 7.00 -14.06 -2.79
C LYS A 92 5.86 -14.57 -3.68
N HIS A 93 4.65 -14.64 -3.14
CA HIS A 93 3.50 -15.17 -3.87
C HIS A 93 3.09 -14.29 -5.05
N TYR A 94 3.24 -12.97 -4.92
CA TYR A 94 3.04 -12.03 -6.02
C TYR A 94 4.00 -12.30 -7.18
N ASN A 95 5.30 -12.45 -6.89
CA ASN A 95 6.31 -12.71 -7.90
C ASN A 95 6.08 -14.06 -8.60
N ASP A 96 5.72 -15.09 -7.83
CA ASP A 96 5.34 -16.40 -8.37
C ASP A 96 4.14 -16.30 -9.31
N ALA A 97 3.09 -15.56 -8.91
CA ALA A 97 1.90 -15.36 -9.74
C ALA A 97 2.23 -14.64 -11.07
N VAL A 98 3.07 -13.60 -11.02
CA VAL A 98 3.56 -12.90 -12.22
C VAL A 98 4.33 -13.85 -13.14
N PHE A 99 5.20 -14.68 -12.57
CA PHE A 99 5.98 -15.67 -13.32
C PHE A 99 5.07 -16.71 -13.98
N TYR A 100 4.17 -17.34 -13.24
CA TYR A 100 3.28 -18.38 -13.78
C TYR A 100 2.35 -17.83 -14.85
N LYS A 101 1.76 -16.64 -14.62
CA LYS A 101 0.95 -15.95 -15.63
C LYS A 101 1.71 -15.73 -16.94
N HIS A 102 2.97 -15.30 -16.84
CA HIS A 102 3.83 -15.14 -18.01
C HIS A 102 4.12 -16.48 -18.70
N ALA A 103 4.48 -17.50 -17.91
CA ALA A 103 4.86 -18.82 -18.41
C ALA A 103 3.71 -19.56 -19.11
N ILE A 104 2.48 -19.46 -18.59
CA ILE A 104 1.28 -20.05 -19.21
C ILE A 104 1.07 -19.46 -20.61
N ARG A 105 1.15 -18.13 -20.75
CA ARG A 105 0.97 -17.42 -22.03
C ARG A 105 2.01 -17.82 -23.08
N LYS A 106 3.21 -18.23 -22.67
CA LYS A 106 4.34 -18.51 -23.56
C LYS A 106 4.56 -19.98 -23.88
N THR A 107 3.73 -20.86 -23.36
CA THR A 107 3.94 -22.31 -23.48
C THR A 107 2.87 -22.93 -24.32
N ASP A 108 3.24 -23.82 -25.23
CA ASP A 108 2.30 -24.51 -26.12
C ASP A 108 1.92 -25.91 -25.60
N CYS A 109 2.66 -26.43 -24.62
CA CYS A 109 2.42 -27.72 -24.01
C CYS A 109 1.33 -27.65 -22.93
N GLU A 110 0.17 -28.28 -23.18
CA GLU A 110 -1.00 -28.24 -22.31
C GLU A 110 -0.74 -28.81 -20.91
N SER A 111 -0.02 -29.93 -20.77
CA SER A 111 0.30 -30.49 -19.44
C SER A 111 1.13 -29.53 -18.57
N LYS A 112 2.02 -28.75 -19.19
CA LYS A 112 2.79 -27.70 -18.51
C LYS A 112 1.92 -26.49 -18.17
N LYS A 113 0.96 -26.12 -19.02
CA LYS A 113 -0.01 -25.05 -18.73
C LYS A 113 -0.85 -25.43 -17.52
N LEU A 114 -1.48 -26.60 -17.53
CA LEU A 114 -2.33 -27.08 -16.43
C LEU A 114 -1.59 -27.04 -15.09
N THR A 115 -0.37 -27.58 -15.04
CA THR A 115 0.46 -27.55 -13.83
C THR A 115 0.72 -26.12 -13.33
N ARG A 116 0.95 -25.19 -14.24
CA ARG A 116 1.25 -23.78 -13.90
C ARG A 116 0.00 -23.00 -13.54
N GLU A 117 -1.15 -23.33 -14.11
CA GLU A 117 -2.44 -22.77 -13.73
C GLU A 117 -2.78 -23.15 -12.28
N THR A 118 -2.60 -24.43 -11.92
CA THR A 118 -2.75 -24.87 -10.52
C THR A 118 -1.81 -24.09 -9.58
N ARG A 119 -0.53 -23.92 -9.96
CA ARG A 119 0.43 -23.15 -9.14
C ARG A 119 0.08 -21.67 -9.06
N LEU A 120 -0.39 -21.07 -10.16
CA LEU A 120 -0.87 -19.69 -10.19
C LEU A 120 -2.04 -19.52 -9.23
N GLN A 121 -3.01 -20.44 -9.25
CA GLN A 121 -4.14 -20.42 -8.34
C GLN A 121 -3.68 -20.46 -6.87
N ILE A 122 -2.79 -21.39 -6.51
CA ILE A 122 -2.22 -21.48 -5.15
C ILE A 122 -1.55 -20.16 -4.75
N SER A 123 -0.74 -19.56 -5.64
CA SER A 123 -0.09 -18.28 -5.37
C SER A 123 -1.09 -17.14 -5.14
N LEU A 124 -2.19 -17.10 -5.91
CA LEU A 124 -3.23 -16.09 -5.75
C LEU A 124 -3.99 -16.27 -4.43
N GLU A 125 -4.35 -17.50 -4.07
CA GLU A 125 -5.03 -17.82 -2.82
C GLU A 125 -4.19 -17.45 -1.59
N GLU A 126 -2.90 -17.81 -1.59
CA GLU A 126 -1.98 -17.45 -0.50
C GLU A 126 -1.74 -15.94 -0.42
N ALA A 127 -1.58 -15.26 -1.57
CA ALA A 127 -1.46 -13.81 -1.60
C ALA A 127 -2.70 -13.14 -1.00
N GLN A 128 -3.91 -13.63 -1.32
CA GLN A 128 -5.16 -13.12 -0.74
C GLN A 128 -5.24 -13.37 0.76
N ARG A 129 -4.86 -14.57 1.22
CA ARG A 129 -4.84 -14.91 2.64
C ARG A 129 -3.90 -14.00 3.44
N ILE A 130 -2.71 -13.74 2.91
CA ILE A 130 -1.74 -12.83 3.52
C ILE A 130 -2.26 -11.39 3.48
N ARG A 131 -2.89 -10.96 2.37
CA ARG A 131 -3.53 -9.64 2.26
C ARG A 131 -4.59 -9.42 3.33
N ASN A 132 -5.40 -10.43 3.64
CA ASN A 132 -6.43 -10.32 4.68
C ASN A 132 -5.82 -10.10 6.07
N LYS A 133 -4.64 -10.68 6.38
CA LYS A 133 -3.92 -10.38 7.62
C LYS A 133 -3.44 -8.93 7.70
N LEU A 134 -3.14 -8.32 6.55
CA LEU A 134 -2.74 -6.91 6.50
C LEU A 134 -3.90 -5.97 6.86
N ASP A 135 -5.15 -6.37 6.59
CA ASP A 135 -6.33 -5.57 6.91
C ASP A 135 -6.46 -5.32 8.41
N GLU A 136 -6.00 -6.25 9.27
CA GLU A 136 -5.93 -6.07 10.72
C GLU A 136 -5.05 -4.88 11.14
N TYR A 137 -4.09 -4.48 10.30
CA TYR A 137 -3.23 -3.33 10.56
C TYR A 137 -3.79 -2.03 9.99
N ILE A 138 -4.73 -2.11 9.04
CA ILE A 138 -5.33 -0.94 8.40
C ILE A 138 -6.58 -0.49 9.16
N PHE A 139 -7.38 -1.44 9.67
CA PHE A 139 -8.70 -1.17 10.24
C PHE A 139 -8.80 -1.35 11.77
N ALA A 140 -7.71 -1.68 12.47
CA ALA A 140 -7.67 -1.82 13.94
C ALA A 140 -7.02 -0.65 14.69
#